data_AF-A0A4Q5NJH1-F1
#
_entry.id   AF-A0A4Q5NJH1-F1
#
_cell.length_a   1.000
_cell.length_b   1.000
_cell.length_c   1.000
_cell.angle_alpha   90.00
_cell.angle_beta   90.00
_cell.angle_gamma   90.00
#
_symmetry.space_group_name_H-M   'P 1'
#
loop_
_entity.id
_entity.type
_entity.pdbx_description
1 polymer ?
#
loop_
_entity_poly.entity_id
_entity_poly.type
_entity_poly.pdbx_seq_one_letter_code
_entity_poly.pdbx_strand_id
1 'polypeptide(L)'
;MEFESLSEDIKREARRVAAAFGVENWAISIEHHGFGFEHQNETSNLCHYVRIREDGVWIFILISDSETYSNGCRVSWHMDQWLCTLANVPVHNEVMGRGLYRLGFDNEAILSQLSLTAHEKLELRLSTPREFWPNQWQDKEAANY
;
A
#
# COMPACT_ATOMS: atom_id res chain seq x y z
N MET A 1 -11.86 -5.81 -26.28
CA MET A 1 -12.13 -4.45 -25.76
C MET A 1 -12.11 -4.41 -24.23
N GLU A 2 -12.46 -5.50 -23.52
CA GLU A 2 -12.38 -5.57 -22.04
C GLU A 2 -10.94 -5.72 -21.48
N PHE A 3 -10.03 -6.36 -22.21
CA PHE A 3 -8.63 -6.57 -21.76
C PHE A 3 -7.81 -5.27 -21.67
N GLU A 4 -8.04 -4.32 -22.59
CA GLU A 4 -7.37 -3.01 -22.58
C GLU A 4 -7.88 -2.15 -21.42
N SER A 5 -9.20 -2.17 -21.15
CA SER A 5 -9.83 -1.47 -20.02
C SER A 5 -9.30 -1.98 -18.68
N LEU A 6 -9.26 -3.30 -18.50
CA LEU A 6 -8.74 -3.93 -17.28
C LEU A 6 -7.28 -3.49 -17.03
N SER A 7 -6.48 -3.36 -18.10
CA SER A 7 -5.08 -2.93 -18.01
C SER A 7 -4.89 -1.49 -17.53
N GLU A 8 -5.81 -0.57 -17.85
CA GLU A 8 -5.69 0.84 -17.45
C GLU A 8 -6.12 1.08 -16.01
N ASP A 9 -7.18 0.40 -15.54
CA ASP A 9 -7.58 0.45 -14.13
C ASP A 9 -6.49 -0.11 -13.22
N ILE A 10 -5.89 -1.23 -13.63
CA ILE A 10 -4.72 -1.82 -12.99
C ILE A 10 -3.55 -0.84 -12.92
N LYS A 11 -3.21 -0.17 -14.03
CA LYS A 11 -2.10 0.80 -14.05
C LYS A 11 -2.38 2.00 -13.17
N ARG A 12 -3.62 2.49 -13.14
CA ARG A 12 -4.03 3.58 -12.26
C ARG A 12 -3.86 3.19 -10.80
N GLU A 13 -4.32 1.99 -10.44
CA GLU A 13 -4.20 1.49 -9.08
C GLU A 13 -2.74 1.25 -8.68
N ALA A 14 -1.92 0.73 -9.60
CA ALA A 14 -0.49 0.61 -9.39
C ALA A 14 0.19 1.95 -9.08
N ARG A 15 -0.14 3.01 -9.82
CA ARG A 15 0.36 4.38 -9.55
C ARG A 15 -0.09 4.89 -8.18
N ARG A 16 -1.35 4.65 -7.81
CA ARG A 16 -1.89 5.04 -6.52
C ARG A 16 -1.14 4.37 -5.37
N VAL A 17 -0.90 3.07 -5.49
CA VAL A 17 -0.14 2.28 -4.52
C VAL A 17 1.31 2.76 -4.46
N ALA A 18 1.97 2.93 -5.60
CA ALA A 18 3.33 3.46 -5.65
C ALA A 18 3.44 4.84 -4.96
N ALA A 19 2.52 5.77 -5.27
CA ALA A 19 2.48 7.08 -4.65
C ALA A 19 2.27 7.02 -3.13
N ALA A 20 1.40 6.13 -2.64
CA ALA A 20 1.17 5.97 -1.21
C ALA A 20 2.41 5.48 -0.45
N PHE A 21 3.14 4.54 -1.04
CA PHE A 21 4.41 4.04 -0.49
C PHE A 21 5.62 4.95 -0.79
N GLY A 22 5.43 6.05 -1.55
CA GLY A 22 6.51 6.97 -1.93
C GLY A 22 7.50 6.35 -2.91
N VAL A 23 7.04 5.44 -3.76
CA VAL A 23 7.85 4.71 -4.75
C VAL A 23 7.71 5.38 -6.12
N GLU A 24 8.84 5.72 -6.74
CA GLU A 24 8.88 6.36 -8.07
C GLU A 24 8.94 5.35 -9.21
N ASN A 25 9.70 4.26 -9.02
CA ASN A 25 9.91 3.22 -10.04
C ASN A 25 9.14 1.95 -9.68
N TRP A 26 8.35 1.45 -10.63
CA TRP A 26 7.54 0.26 -10.45
C TRP A 26 7.33 -0.47 -11.78
N ALA A 27 7.10 -1.78 -11.70
CA ALA A 27 6.83 -2.64 -12.85
C ALA A 27 5.57 -3.49 -12.61
N ILE A 28 4.99 -4.01 -13.69
CA ILE A 28 3.85 -4.94 -13.65
C ILE A 28 4.37 -6.33 -14.06
N SER A 29 4.15 -7.34 -13.22
CA SER A 29 4.44 -8.74 -13.55
C SER A 29 3.15 -9.55 -13.64
N ILE A 30 2.87 -10.11 -14.82
CA ILE A 30 1.61 -10.81 -15.13
C ILE A 30 1.57 -12.22 -14.50
N GLU A 31 2.73 -12.78 -14.12
CA GLU A 31 2.88 -14.21 -13.78
C GLU A 31 2.18 -14.64 -12.48
N HIS A 32 1.73 -13.72 -11.63
CA HIS A 32 1.25 -14.02 -10.28
C HIS A 32 -0.18 -13.55 -9.97
N HIS A 33 -1.01 -13.31 -11.00
CA HIS A 33 -2.36 -12.74 -10.84
C HIS A 33 -2.37 -11.51 -9.91
N GLY A 34 -1.42 -10.58 -10.12
CA GLY A 34 -1.30 -9.32 -9.39
C GLY A 34 -0.07 -8.51 -9.83
N PHE A 35 0.31 -7.46 -9.10
CA PHE A 35 1.34 -6.49 -9.52
C PHE A 35 2.45 -6.37 -8.48
N GLY A 36 3.57 -7.06 -8.71
CA GLY A 36 4.75 -6.89 -7.87
C GLY A 36 5.45 -5.56 -8.16
N PHE A 37 5.62 -4.70 -7.15
CA PHE A 37 6.46 -3.51 -7.26
C PHE A 37 7.84 -3.82 -6.69
N GLU A 38 8.82 -4.04 -7.57
CA GLU A 38 10.18 -4.06 -7.10
C GLU A 38 10.67 -2.62 -6.97
N HIS A 39 11.00 -2.22 -5.75
CA HIS A 39 11.65 -0.96 -5.48
C HIS A 39 13.08 -1.25 -5.00
N GLN A 40 14.02 -0.46 -5.52
CA GLN A 40 15.29 -0.23 -4.87
C GLN A 40 15.28 1.26 -4.55
N ASN A 41 15.14 1.61 -3.27
CA ASN A 41 15.39 2.97 -2.86
C ASN A 41 16.91 3.14 -2.82
N GLU A 42 17.46 4.21 -3.38
CA GLU A 42 18.90 4.52 -3.26
C GLU A 42 19.34 4.63 -1.78
N THR A 43 18.38 4.84 -0.87
CA THR A 43 18.61 4.93 0.58
C THR A 43 18.19 3.70 1.37
N SER A 44 17.47 2.73 0.78
CA SER A 44 17.05 1.50 1.45
C SER A 44 16.73 0.37 0.46
N ASN A 45 17.29 -0.82 0.70
CA ASN A 45 17.11 -2.01 -0.14
C ASN A 45 15.72 -2.66 0.05
N LEU A 46 14.64 -1.88 0.08
CA LEU A 46 13.27 -2.34 0.37
C LEU A 46 12.48 -2.68 -0.89
N CYS A 47 12.04 -3.93 -1.00
CA CYS A 47 11.12 -4.41 -2.01
C CYS A 47 9.66 -4.32 -1.54
N HIS A 48 8.75 -3.90 -2.43
CA HIS A 48 7.32 -3.68 -2.14
C HIS A 48 6.41 -4.56 -2.99
N TYR A 49 6.19 -5.80 -2.58
CA TYR A 49 5.36 -6.68 -3.39
C TYR A 49 3.86 -6.49 -3.08
N VAL A 50 3.04 -6.26 -4.11
CA VAL A 50 1.58 -6.13 -3.96
C VAL A 50 0.87 -7.16 -4.84
N ARG A 51 -0.28 -7.64 -4.41
CA ARG A 51 -1.16 -8.48 -5.23
C ARG A 51 -2.57 -7.91 -5.18
N ILE A 52 -3.12 -7.70 -6.37
CA ILE A 52 -4.47 -7.20 -6.60
C ILE A 52 -5.19 -8.27 -7.41
N ARG A 53 -6.39 -8.63 -6.99
CA ARG A 53 -7.28 -9.53 -7.73
C ARG A 53 -7.76 -8.86 -9.03
N GLU A 54 -8.32 -9.66 -9.93
CA GLU A 54 -8.88 -9.18 -11.20
C GLU A 54 -10.03 -8.16 -11.01
N ASP A 55 -10.72 -8.20 -9.88
CA ASP A 55 -11.77 -7.25 -9.48
C ASP A 55 -11.22 -5.94 -8.86
N GLY A 56 -9.89 -5.76 -8.83
CA GLY A 56 -9.24 -4.58 -8.26
C GLY A 56 -9.05 -4.63 -6.75
N VAL A 57 -9.44 -5.72 -6.07
CA VAL A 57 -9.31 -5.84 -4.61
C VAL A 57 -7.90 -6.25 -4.22
N TRP A 58 -7.28 -5.53 -3.29
CA TRP A 58 -5.99 -5.93 -2.72
C TRP A 58 -6.14 -7.21 -1.92
N ILE A 59 -5.18 -8.11 -2.06
CA ILE A 59 -5.15 -9.36 -1.28
C ILE A 59 -3.82 -9.57 -0.58
N PHE A 60 -2.78 -8.82 -0.94
CA PHE A 60 -1.46 -8.98 -0.36
C PHE A 60 -0.60 -7.73 -0.57
N ILE A 61 0.11 -7.32 0.48
CA ILE A 61 1.17 -6.31 0.46
C ILE A 61 2.30 -6.86 1.33
N LEU A 62 3.54 -6.81 0.82
CA LEU A 62 4.76 -7.19 1.53
C LEU A 62 5.78 -6.09 1.35
N ILE A 63 6.40 -5.71 2.46
CA ILE A 63 7.60 -4.87 2.50
C ILE A 63 8.70 -5.72 3.10
N SER A 64 9.76 -5.96 2.35
CA SER A 64 10.90 -6.74 2.83
C SER A 64 12.19 -6.20 2.27
N ASP A 65 13.31 -6.68 2.81
CA ASP A 65 14.60 -6.47 2.13
C ASP A 65 14.62 -7.27 0.81
N SER A 66 15.14 -6.65 -0.24
CA SER A 66 15.24 -7.21 -1.60
C SER A 66 16.12 -8.46 -1.66
N GLU A 67 17.07 -8.62 -0.74
CA GLU A 67 18.02 -9.73 -0.75
C GLU A 67 17.47 -11.02 -0.12
N THR A 68 16.60 -10.90 0.89
CA THR A 68 16.27 -12.05 1.75
C THR A 68 14.81 -12.47 1.70
N TYR A 69 13.87 -11.56 1.39
CA TYR A 69 12.40 -11.77 1.40
C TYR A 69 11.81 -12.46 2.65
N SER A 70 12.63 -12.77 3.66
CA SER A 70 12.29 -13.63 4.80
C SER A 70 12.00 -12.82 6.06
N ASN A 71 12.40 -11.55 6.08
CA ASN A 71 12.12 -10.60 7.14
C ASN A 71 11.41 -9.39 6.52
N GLY A 72 10.07 -9.38 6.65
CA GLY A 72 9.26 -8.34 6.04
C GLY A 72 7.91 -8.18 6.73
N CYS A 73 7.35 -6.98 6.61
CA CYS A 73 6.01 -6.67 7.07
C CYS A 73 5.03 -7.09 5.99
N ARG A 74 4.02 -7.89 6.35
CA ARG A 74 3.05 -8.43 5.40
C ARG A 74 1.64 -8.15 5.87
N VAL A 75 0.81 -7.62 4.97
CA VAL A 75 -0.65 -7.53 5.15
C VAL A 75 -1.32 -8.32 4.03
N SER A 76 -2.16 -9.29 4.40
CA SER A 76 -2.78 -10.20 3.42
C SER A 76 -4.20 -10.57 3.79
N TRP A 77 -5.04 -10.75 2.77
CA TRP A 77 -6.40 -11.26 2.92
C TRP A 77 -6.40 -12.78 2.88
N HIS A 78 -6.90 -13.42 3.93
CA HIS A 78 -6.95 -14.87 4.06
C HIS A 78 -8.21 -15.30 4.82
N MET A 79 -8.99 -16.24 4.26
CA MET A 79 -10.24 -16.75 4.86
C MET A 79 -11.17 -15.63 5.37
N ASP A 80 -11.44 -14.66 4.51
CA ASP A 80 -12.33 -13.51 4.78
C ASP A 80 -11.86 -12.56 5.90
N GLN A 81 -10.56 -12.57 6.21
CA GLN A 81 -9.97 -11.71 7.22
C GLN A 81 -8.65 -11.12 6.73
N TRP A 82 -8.37 -9.88 7.15
CA TRP A 82 -7.05 -9.30 7.02
C TRP A 82 -6.14 -9.83 8.11
N LEU A 83 -4.94 -10.26 7.72
CA LEU A 83 -3.87 -10.66 8.62
C LEU A 83 -2.68 -9.71 8.46
N CYS A 84 -2.05 -9.36 9.58
CA CYS A 84 -0.81 -8.61 9.61
C CYS A 84 0.30 -9.49 10.22
N THR A 85 1.43 -9.58 9.55
CA THR A 85 2.67 -10.16 10.08
C THR A 85 3.68 -9.02 10.16
N LEU A 86 4.09 -8.66 11.38
CA LEU A 86 5.07 -7.60 11.58
C LEU A 86 6.49 -8.10 11.26
N ALA A 87 7.29 -7.23 10.66
CA ALA A 87 8.72 -7.45 10.53
C ALA A 87 9.42 -7.29 11.88
N ASN A 88 10.57 -7.95 12.03
CA ASN A 88 11.47 -7.66 13.15
C ASN A 88 12.19 -6.31 12.96
N VAL A 89 12.24 -5.78 11.72
CA VAL A 89 12.83 -4.48 11.43
C VAL A 89 11.74 -3.40 11.52
N PRO A 90 11.80 -2.46 12.48
CA PRO A 90 10.73 -1.49 12.71
C PRO A 90 10.40 -0.63 11.48
N VAL A 91 11.42 -0.32 10.66
CA VAL A 91 11.25 0.50 9.45
C VAL A 91 10.27 -0.12 8.45
N HIS A 92 10.23 -1.46 8.31
CA HIS A 92 9.28 -2.11 7.40
C HIS A 92 7.83 -1.93 7.88
N ASN A 93 7.61 -1.99 9.19
CA ASN A 93 6.29 -1.79 9.80
C ASN A 93 5.83 -0.34 9.67
N GLU A 94 6.76 0.61 9.86
CA GLU A 94 6.49 2.04 9.69
C GLU A 94 6.09 2.35 8.23
N VAL A 95 6.86 1.87 7.26
CA VAL A 95 6.55 2.08 5.83
C VAL A 95 5.20 1.42 5.49
N MET A 96 4.92 0.22 6.02
CA MET A 96 3.63 -0.44 5.82
C MET A 96 2.48 0.40 6.36
N GLY A 97 2.59 0.88 7.60
CA GLY A 97 1.56 1.70 8.24
C GLY A 97 1.29 2.97 7.46
N ARG A 98 2.35 3.70 7.08
CA ARG A 98 2.25 4.95 6.31
C ARG A 98 1.58 4.73 4.95
N GLY A 99 1.99 3.70 4.22
CA GLY A 99 1.43 3.38 2.91
C GLY A 99 -0.06 3.01 3.01
N LEU A 100 -0.42 2.10 3.91
CA LEU A 100 -1.82 1.70 4.13
C LEU A 100 -2.71 2.88 4.54
N TYR A 101 -2.21 3.76 5.40
CA TYR A 101 -2.97 4.93 5.82
C TYR A 101 -3.25 5.88 4.65
N ARG A 102 -2.24 6.22 3.84
CA ARG A 102 -2.39 7.05 2.63
C ARG A 102 -3.31 6.43 1.59
N LEU A 103 -3.30 5.10 1.51
CA LEU A 103 -4.16 4.29 0.67
C LEU A 103 -5.64 4.29 1.11
N GLY A 104 -5.92 4.79 2.31
CA GLY A 104 -7.26 4.81 2.90
C GLY A 104 -7.73 3.47 3.43
N PHE A 105 -6.80 2.57 3.75
CA PHE A 105 -7.12 1.30 4.39
C PHE A 105 -7.84 1.54 5.73
N ASP A 106 -8.96 0.86 5.94
CA ASP A 106 -9.92 1.17 7.03
C ASP A 106 -9.96 0.12 8.15
N ASN A 107 -9.14 -0.93 8.05
CA ASN A 107 -9.07 -1.94 9.09
C ASN A 107 -8.22 -1.46 10.27
N GLU A 108 -8.88 -0.87 11.27
CA GLU A 108 -8.26 -0.37 12.51
C GLU A 108 -7.53 -1.46 13.31
N ALA A 109 -7.95 -2.73 13.22
CA ALA A 109 -7.26 -3.83 13.90
C ALA A 109 -5.87 -4.10 13.29
N ILE A 110 -5.69 -3.85 12.00
CA ILE A 110 -4.39 -3.93 11.33
C ILE A 110 -3.58 -2.66 11.55
N LEU A 111 -4.21 -1.48 11.39
CA LEU A 111 -3.52 -0.20 11.57
C LEU A 111 -3.01 0.02 12.98
N SER A 112 -3.74 -0.46 14.00
CA SER A 112 -3.30 -0.37 15.40
C SER A 112 -2.03 -1.18 15.69
N GLN A 113 -1.74 -2.24 14.91
CA GLN A 113 -0.49 -3.00 15.03
C GLN A 113 0.71 -2.25 14.42
N LEU A 114 0.47 -1.39 13.44
CA LEU A 114 1.50 -0.62 12.72
C LEU A 114 1.83 0.73 13.38
N SER A 115 1.18 1.03 14.51
CA SER A 115 1.55 2.08 15.49
C SER A 115 1.75 3.50 14.94
N LEU A 116 0.93 3.96 13.99
CA LEU A 116 0.95 5.37 13.57
C LEU A 116 0.35 6.28 14.64
N THR A 117 1.08 7.32 15.05
CA THR A 117 0.58 8.35 15.95
C THR A 117 -0.47 9.24 15.27
N ALA A 118 -1.31 9.91 16.06
CA ALA A 118 -2.27 10.89 15.52
C ALA A 118 -1.59 12.04 14.76
N HIS A 119 -0.39 12.44 15.21
CA HIS A 119 0.40 13.48 14.55
C HIS A 119 0.88 13.02 13.17
N GLU A 120 1.46 11.82 13.08
CA GLU A 120 1.90 11.27 11.79
C GLU A 120 0.74 11.08 10.83
N LYS A 121 -0.42 10.59 11.31
CA LYS A 121 -1.65 10.50 10.49
C LYS A 121 -2.02 11.86 9.89
N LEU A 122 -1.91 12.94 10.66
CA LEU A 122 -2.16 14.30 10.16
C LEU A 122 -1.12 14.73 9.12
N GLU A 123 0.18 14.54 9.39
CA GLU A 123 1.26 14.89 8.46
C GLU A 123 1.17 14.12 7.14
N LEU A 124 0.83 12.83 7.21
CA LEU A 124 0.62 12.00 6.02
C LEU A 124 -0.53 12.53 5.17
N ARG A 125 -1.63 12.95 5.78
CA ARG A 125 -2.77 13.55 5.06
C ARG A 125 -2.38 14.84 4.37
N LEU A 126 -1.62 15.71 5.05
CA LEU A 126 -1.19 17.00 4.50
C LEU A 126 -0.11 16.88 3.41
N SER A 127 0.72 15.84 3.47
CA SER A 127 1.78 15.59 2.48
C SER A 127 1.33 14.83 1.24
N THR A 128 0.14 14.20 1.27
CA THR A 128 -0.38 13.44 0.12
C THR A 128 -1.12 14.38 -0.83
N PRO A 129 -0.81 14.39 -2.14
CA PRO A 129 -1.56 15.19 -3.10
C PRO A 129 -3.05 14.83 -3.09
N ARG A 130 -3.92 15.85 -3.18
CA ARG A 130 -5.38 15.69 -3.07
C ARG A 130 -5.98 14.71 -4.08
N GLU A 131 -5.40 14.63 -5.27
CA GLU A 131 -5.83 13.69 -6.33
C GLU A 131 -5.67 12.21 -5.95
N PHE A 132 -4.83 11.90 -4.95
CA PHE A 132 -4.64 10.56 -4.43
C PHE A 132 -5.33 10.33 -3.08
N TRP A 133 -6.07 11.31 -2.57
CA TRP A 133 -6.78 11.14 -1.30
C TRP A 133 -7.87 10.08 -1.42
N PRO A 134 -7.98 9.17 -0.44
CA PRO A 134 -9.10 8.26 -0.37
C PRO A 134 -10.40 9.05 -0.14
N ASN A 135 -11.52 8.57 -0.70
CA ASN A 135 -12.81 9.26 -0.67
C ASN A 135 -13.22 9.68 0.76
N GLN A 136 -12.98 8.82 1.74
CA GLN A 136 -13.23 9.13 3.16
C GLN A 136 -12.54 10.41 3.68
N TRP A 137 -11.40 10.80 3.12
CA TRP A 137 -10.73 12.06 3.48
C TRP A 137 -11.35 13.25 2.76
N GLN A 138 -11.80 13.06 1.52
CA GLN A 138 -12.49 14.09 0.75
C GLN A 138 -13.86 14.39 1.39
N ASP A 139 -14.63 13.35 1.72
CA ASP A 139 -15.95 13.46 2.34
C ASP A 139 -15.88 14.14 3.71
N LYS A 140 -14.84 13.83 4.51
CA LYS A 140 -14.60 14.47 5.80
C LYS A 140 -14.22 15.94 5.68
N GLU A 141 -13.57 16.38 4.60
CA GLU A 141 -13.38 17.81 4.38
C GLU A 141 -14.69 18.48 3.98
N ALA A 142 -15.45 17.87 3.07
CA ALA A 142 -16.72 18.42 2.60
C ALA A 142 -17.77 18.58 3.72
N ALA A 143 -17.77 17.69 4.71
CA ALA A 143 -18.66 17.75 5.87
C ALA A 143 -18.26 18.78 6.94
N ASN A 144 -17.06 19.38 6.84
CA ASN A 144 -16.57 20.40 7.77
C ASN A 144 -16.79 21.85 7.25
N TYR A 145 -17.51 22.01 6.13
CA TYR A 145 -17.94 23.29 5.56
C TYR A 145 -19.47 23.41 5.59
#